data_AF-A0A382MDS9-F1
#
_entry.id   AF-A0A382MDS9-F1
#
_cell.length_a   1.000
_cell.length_b   1.000
_cell.length_c   1.000
_cell.angle_alpha   90.00
_cell.angle_beta   90.00
_cell.angle_gamma   90.00
#
_symmetry.space_group_name_H-M   'P 1'
#
loop_
_entity.id
_entity.type
_entity.pdbx_description
1 polymer ?
#
loop_
_entity_poly.entity_id
_entity_poly.type
_entity_poly.pdbx_seq_one_letter_code
_entity_poly.pdbx_strand_id
1 'polypeptide(L)'
;MNILLTGGAGYIGSVVTEELLKQNFSVIVIDNLQEGNSEAILSDAIFFEGDFSNEDILIKIFNQYKIDVVFHFAAETTVKFS
;
A
#
# COMPACT_ATOMS: atom_id res chain seq x y z
N MET A 1 -14.40 2.96 6.65
CA MET A 1 -13.95 1.69 6.06
C MET A 1 -12.45 1.77 5.95
N ASN A 2 -11.74 0.77 6.48
CA ASN A 2 -10.28 0.71 6.40
C ASN A 2 -9.87 -0.09 5.17
N ILE A 3 -9.05 0.53 4.33
CA ILE A 3 -8.60 -0.05 3.06
C ILE A 3 -7.09 -0.22 3.14
N LEU A 4 -6.63 -1.46 2.96
CA LEU A 4 -5.21 -1.78 2.85
C LEU A 4 -4.80 -1.80 1.38
N LEU A 5 -3.77 -1.06 1.01
CA LEU A 5 -3.13 -1.11 -0.30
C LEU A 5 -1.72 -1.68 -0.17
N THR A 6 -1.42 -2.74 -0.91
CA THR A 6 -0.02 -3.08 -1.19
C THR A 6 0.44 -2.33 -2.44
N GLY A 7 1.69 -1.87 -2.48
CA GLY A 7 2.22 -1.18 -3.65
C GLY A 7 1.72 0.27 -3.78
N GLY A 8 1.33 0.88 -2.66
CA GLY A 8 0.75 2.23 -2.63
C GLY A 8 1.73 3.35 -2.98
N ALA A 9 3.04 3.09 -2.98
CA ALA A 9 4.05 4.05 -3.47
C ALA A 9 4.30 3.92 -4.98
N GLY A 10 3.68 2.94 -5.65
CA GLY A 10 3.75 2.75 -7.10
C GLY A 10 2.83 3.67 -7.89
N TYR A 11 2.95 3.65 -9.22
CA TYR A 11 2.18 4.53 -10.12
C TYR A 11 0.66 4.42 -9.95
N ILE A 12 0.11 3.19 -9.99
CA ILE A 12 -1.33 2.98 -9.82
C ILE A 12 -1.73 3.13 -8.35
N GLY A 13 -0.95 2.55 -7.44
CA GLY A 13 -1.27 2.54 -6.01
C GLY A 13 -1.36 3.94 -5.40
N SER A 14 -0.48 4.86 -5.79
CA SER A 14 -0.49 6.25 -5.30
C SER A 14 -1.74 7.02 -5.74
N VAL A 15 -2.12 6.90 -7.02
CA VAL A 15 -3.34 7.52 -7.55
C VAL A 15 -4.59 6.97 -6.89
N VAL A 16 -4.66 5.65 -6.67
CA VAL A 16 -5.80 5.03 -5.95
C VAL A 16 -5.83 5.47 -4.49
N THR A 17 -4.67 5.56 -3.82
CA THR A 17 -4.56 6.10 -2.45
C THR A 17 -5.14 7.52 -2.38
N GLU A 18 -4.75 8.40 -3.31
CA GLU A 18 -5.25 9.77 -3.38
C GLU A 18 -6.77 9.84 -3.52
N GLU A 19 -7.34 9.03 -4.43
CA GLU A 19 -8.78 9.03 -4.69
C GLU A 19 -9.57 8.48 -3.50
N LEU A 20 -9.08 7.44 -2.83
CA LEU A 20 -9.73 6.89 -1.63
C LEU A 20 -9.71 7.89 -0.46
N LEU A 21 -8.61 8.62 -0.28
CA LEU A 21 -8.51 9.68 0.72
C LEU A 21 -9.48 10.83 0.44
N LYS A 22 -9.63 11.26 -0.82
CA LYS A 22 -10.63 12.28 -1.24
C LYS A 22 -12.06 11.86 -0.91
N GLN A 23 -12.33 10.56 -0.91
CA GLN A 23 -13.63 9.99 -0.54
C GLN A 23 -13.79 9.76 0.97
N ASN A 24 -12.83 10.21 1.78
CA ASN A 24 -12.79 10.07 3.24
C ASN A 24 -12.70 8.63 3.74
N PHE A 25 -12.09 7.73 2.96
CA PHE A 25 -11.73 6.41 3.46
C PHE A 25 -10.46 6.47 4.30
N SER A 26 -10.34 5.54 5.25
CA SER A 26 -9.11 5.36 6.02
C SER A 26 -8.18 4.45 5.24
N VAL A 27 -7.05 5.00 4.79
CA VAL A 27 -6.14 4.31 3.88
C VAL A 27 -4.87 3.88 4.62
N ILE A 28 -4.55 2.60 4.53
CA ILE A 28 -3.32 1.99 5.04
C ILE A 28 -2.53 1.51 3.83
N VAL A 29 -1.27 1.90 3.73
CA VAL A 29 -0.36 1.52 2.65
C VAL A 29 0.78 0.68 3.20
N ILE A 30 1.07 -0.43 2.53
CA ILE A 30 2.31 -1.20 2.70
C ILE A 30 3.09 -1.20 1.38
N ASP A 31 4.35 -0.81 1.43
CA ASP A 31 5.26 -0.79 0.28
C ASP A 31 6.70 -0.97 0.75
N ASN A 32 7.52 -1.69 -0.01
CA ASN A 32 8.93 -1.91 0.30
C ASN A 32 9.86 -0.92 -0.42
N LEU A 33 9.30 0.00 -1.23
CA LEU A 33 10.00 1.05 -1.97
C LEU A 33 11.08 0.56 -2.95
N GLN A 34 11.03 -0.72 -3.36
CA GLN A 34 11.98 -1.24 -4.35
C GLN A 34 11.79 -0.60 -5.73
N GLU A 35 10.55 -0.49 -6.20
CA GLU A 35 10.17 0.20 -7.44
C GLU A 35 9.29 1.44 -7.19
N GLY A 36 8.80 1.62 -5.95
CA GLY A 36 7.93 2.73 -5.56
C GLY A 36 8.69 4.04 -5.29
N ASN A 37 7.99 5.16 -5.38
CA ASN A 37 8.53 6.48 -5.04
C ASN A 37 8.01 6.92 -3.67
N SER A 38 8.91 7.13 -2.70
CA SER A 38 8.55 7.61 -1.37
C SER A 38 7.85 8.98 -1.36
N GLU A 39 8.13 9.84 -2.35
CA GLU A 39 7.45 11.13 -2.50
C GLU A 39 5.97 11.00 -2.90
N ALA A 40 5.57 9.84 -3.43
CA ALA A 40 4.17 9.55 -3.78
C ALA A 40 3.32 9.13 -2.57
N ILE A 41 3.93 8.94 -1.40
CA ILE A 41 3.22 8.58 -0.17
C ILE A 41 2.56 9.85 0.40
N LEU A 42 1.24 9.83 0.47
CA LEU A 42 0.45 10.94 1.00
C LEU A 42 0.47 10.92 2.54
N SER A 43 0.66 12.08 3.16
CA SER A 43 0.74 12.24 4.61
C SER A 43 -0.51 11.78 5.36
N ASP A 44 -1.65 11.76 4.68
CA ASP A 44 -2.94 11.40 5.26
C ASP A 44 -3.19 9.89 5.24
N ALA A 45 -2.36 9.13 4.53
CA ALA A 45 -2.35 7.66 4.59
C ALA A 45 -1.45 7.17 5.74
N ILE A 46 -1.84 6.05 6.35
CA ILE A 46 -0.99 5.35 7.30
C ILE A 46 -0.01 4.50 6.50
N PHE A 47 1.29 4.76 6.64
CA PHE A 47 2.32 4.06 5.88
C PHE A 47 3.09 3.03 6.72
N PHE A 48 3.24 1.84 6.17
CA PHE A 48 4.13 0.78 6.64
C PHE A 48 5.18 0.49 5.57
N GLU A 49 6.43 0.83 5.86
CA GLU A 49 7.55 0.40 5.01
C GLU A 49 7.84 -1.08 5.28
N GLY A 50 7.78 -1.90 4.24
CA GLY A 50 8.06 -3.32 4.34
C GLY A 50 7.55 -4.16 3.18
N ASP A 51 8.07 -5.38 3.10
CA ASP A 51 7.62 -6.36 2.12
C ASP A 51 6.28 -6.98 2.55
N PHE A 52 5.32 -7.10 1.63
CA PHE A 52 4.03 -7.72 1.92
C PHE A 52 4.14 -9.22 2.20
N SER A 53 5.26 -9.87 1.87
CA SER A 53 5.57 -11.24 2.27
C SER A 53 6.05 -11.36 3.73
N ASN A 54 6.30 -10.24 4.42
CA ASN A 54 6.63 -10.23 5.85
C ASN A 54 5.35 -10.44 6.68
N GLU A 55 5.17 -11.66 7.17
CA GLU A 55 4.00 -12.06 7.95
C GLU A 55 3.84 -11.24 9.24
N ASP A 56 4.92 -10.89 9.94
CA ASP A 56 4.85 -10.12 11.19
C ASP A 56 4.29 -8.72 10.98
N ILE A 57 4.66 -8.07 9.87
CA ILE A 57 4.11 -6.77 9.47
C ILE A 57 2.62 -6.89 9.14
N LEU A 58 2.22 -7.92 8.39
CA LEU A 58 0.81 -8.12 8.05
C LEU A 58 -0.02 -8.40 9.31
N ILE A 59 0.45 -9.29 10.18
CA ILE A 59 -0.20 -9.58 11.47
C ILE A 59 -0.36 -8.30 12.27
N LYS A 60 0.67 -7.46 12.36
CA LYS A 60 0.59 -6.16 13.03
C LYS A 60 -0.49 -5.27 12.42
N ILE A 61 -0.53 -5.12 11.10
CA ILE A 61 -1.52 -4.29 10.38
C ILE A 61 -2.94 -4.80 10.64
N PHE A 62 -3.19 -6.10 10.44
CA PHE A 62 -4.52 -6.69 10.60
C PHE A 62 -5.00 -6.73 12.06
N ASN A 63 -4.08 -6.76 13.03
CA ASN A 63 -4.43 -6.65 14.45
C ASN A 63 -4.69 -5.19 14.88
N GLN A 64 -3.94 -4.24 14.33
CA GLN A 64 -4.04 -2.83 14.67
C GLN A 64 -5.25 -2.15 13.99
N TYR A 65 -5.60 -2.60 12.78
CA TYR A 65 -6.67 -2.04 11.97
C TYR A 65 -7.62 -3.13 11.52
N LYS A 66 -8.93 -2.92 11.72
CA LYS A 66 -9.96 -3.78 11.13
C LYS A 66 -10.04 -3.50 9.63
N ILE A 67 -9.31 -4.26 8.81
CA ILE A 67 -9.31 -4.11 7.35
C ILE A 67 -10.61 -4.64 6.75
N ASP A 68 -11.30 -3.81 5.98
CA ASP A 68 -12.55 -4.17 5.30
C ASP A 68 -12.30 -4.58 3.84
N VAL A 69 -11.29 -3.98 3.19
CA VAL A 69 -10.94 -4.20 1.77
C VAL A 69 -9.42 -4.19 1.60
N VAL A 70 -8.93 -5.03 0.69
CA VAL A 70 -7.52 -5.04 0.26
C VAL A 70 -7.46 -4.76 -1.24
N PHE A 71 -6.68 -3.74 -1.64
CA PHE A 71 -6.18 -3.61 -3.02
C PHE A 71 -4.73 -4.09 -3.07
N HIS A 72 -4.43 -5.05 -3.94
CA HIS A 72 -3.10 -5.64 -4.04
C HIS A 72 -2.42 -5.20 -5.34
N PHE A 73 -1.65 -4.10 -5.29
CA PHE A 73 -0.92 -3.57 -6.45
C PHE A 73 0.58 -3.87 -6.44
N ALA A 74 1.14 -4.28 -5.29
CA ALA A 74 2.54 -4.68 -5.23
C ALA A 74 2.78 -5.92 -6.11
N ALA A 75 3.66 -5.80 -7.09
CA ALA A 75 4.07 -6.87 -8.00
C ALA A 75 5.39 -6.48 -8.69
N GLU A 76 6.15 -7.48 -9.13
CA GLU A 76 7.22 -7.24 -10.11
C GLU A 76 6.56 -7.01 -11.48
N THR A 77 6.67 -5.79 -12.01
CA THR A 77 6.00 -5.40 -13.26
C THR A 77 6.88 -5.55 -14.50
N THR A 78 8.18 -5.79 -14.30
CA THR A 78 9.16 -5.89 -15.37
C THR A 78 9.46 -7.35 -15.70
N VAL A 79 9.17 -7.79 -16.93
CA VAL A 79 9.63 -9.08 -17.43
C VAL A 79 11.02 -8.91 -18.04
N LYS A 80 12.05 -9.49 -17.41
CA LYS A 80 13.40 -9.52 -17.99
C LYS A 80 13.45 -10.59 -19.07
N PHE A 81 13.68 -10.20 -20.32
CA PHE A 81 14.04 -11.13 -21.39
C PHE A 81 15.52 -11.50 -21.22
N SER A 82 15.79 -12.79 -21.01
CA SER A 82 17.13 -13.39 -21.02
C SER A 82 17.50 -13.87 -22.41
#